data_AF-A0A7C3CN43-F1
#
_entry.id   AF-A0A7C3CN43-F1
#
_cell.length_a   1.000
_cell.length_b   1.000
_cell.length_c   1.000
_cell.angle_alpha   90.00
_cell.angle_beta   90.00
_cell.angle_gamma   90.00
#
_symmetry.space_group_name_H-M   'P 1'
#
loop_
_entity.id
_entity.type
_entity.pdbx_description
1 polymer ?
#
loop_
_entity_poly.entity_id
_entity_poly.type
_entity_poly.pdbx_seq_one_letter_code
_entity_poly.pdbx_strand_id
1 'polypeptide(L)'
;MKRKHWLSLLAALLVLALTATVAGATAYHTITVDGDTSEWSPDDMMETDNGGDLYITWDENNLYIGLGNVNVDDDGVFFIYLDTTTGGSTTSMTWNGTHTLPFAADYGMAVDADNNIGWLSWNSGTSSWDWNAWPGSKYVGWSGNQTTELSVPWTSMGSPTGNLYVMAFFQNQGDNGVTASWPTPNPANNSGSETFTHAYHFPSLVDGISPDASVLADHVVINEFNAKGAEHIELYNPTASAVDLTGWYLSDGEGTDNLSGSL
;
A
#
# COMPACT_ATOMS: atom_id res chain seq x y z
N MET A 1 34.17 -29.74 71.55
CA MET A 1 34.70 -28.36 71.70
C MET A 1 34.79 -27.72 70.32
N LYS A 2 34.46 -26.42 70.25
CA LYS A 2 34.36 -25.50 69.09
C LYS A 2 35.52 -25.67 68.06
N ARG A 3 35.35 -25.52 66.74
CA ARG A 3 35.08 -24.26 66.02
C ARG A 3 34.65 -24.49 64.55
N LYS A 4 33.82 -23.56 64.08
CA LYS A 4 33.28 -23.33 62.73
C LYS A 4 34.37 -23.12 61.69
N HIS A 5 34.09 -23.39 60.40
CA HIS A 5 34.26 -22.47 59.26
C HIS A 5 33.31 -22.91 58.13
N TRP A 6 32.23 -22.15 57.93
CA TRP A 6 31.38 -22.23 56.74
C TRP A 6 31.99 -21.31 55.68
N LEU A 7 32.40 -21.85 54.53
CA LEU A 7 32.54 -21.04 53.32
C LEU A 7 31.17 -21.01 52.65
N SER A 8 30.54 -19.84 52.69
CA SER A 8 29.38 -19.54 51.84
C SER A 8 29.91 -19.29 50.42
N LEU A 9 29.76 -20.24 49.50
CA LEU A 9 29.81 -19.93 48.07
C LEU A 9 28.43 -19.37 47.68
N LEU A 10 28.35 -18.06 47.50
CA LEU A 10 27.24 -17.45 46.79
C LEU A 10 27.47 -17.70 45.29
N ALA A 11 26.68 -18.56 44.68
CA ALA A 11 26.56 -18.63 43.23
C ALA A 11 25.76 -17.39 42.77
N ALA A 12 26.45 -16.39 42.23
CA ALA A 12 25.79 -15.33 41.48
C ALA A 12 25.49 -15.85 40.07
N LEU A 13 24.32 -16.46 39.89
CA LEU A 13 23.78 -16.75 38.57
C LEU A 13 23.23 -15.42 38.01
N LEU A 14 24.06 -14.70 37.25
CA LEU A 14 23.62 -13.54 36.49
C LEU A 14 22.82 -14.05 35.29
N VAL A 15 21.50 -14.14 35.43
CA VAL A 15 20.60 -14.32 34.28
C VAL A 15 20.51 -12.97 33.59
N LEU A 16 21.33 -12.78 32.56
CA LEU A 16 21.17 -11.66 31.63
C LEU A 16 19.94 -11.98 30.78
N ALA A 17 18.77 -11.53 31.24
CA ALA A 17 17.58 -11.51 30.39
C ALA A 17 17.83 -10.45 29.31
N LEU A 18 18.35 -10.87 28.17
CA LEU A 18 18.30 -10.08 26.95
C LEU A 18 16.82 -10.03 26.56
N THR A 19 16.10 -8.99 27.01
CA THR A 19 14.85 -8.63 26.35
C THR A 19 15.26 -8.12 24.98
N ALA A 20 15.17 -8.98 23.97
CA ALA A 20 15.00 -8.48 22.62
C ALA A 20 13.68 -7.71 22.66
N THR A 21 13.75 -6.39 22.69
CA THR A 21 12.63 -5.56 22.26
C THR A 21 12.42 -5.93 20.82
N VAL A 22 11.40 -6.74 20.54
CA VAL A 22 10.80 -6.75 19.22
C VAL A 22 10.33 -5.31 19.06
N ALA A 23 10.99 -4.54 18.20
CA ALA A 23 10.42 -3.29 17.74
C ALA A 23 9.09 -3.69 17.10
N GLY A 24 7.98 -3.38 17.78
CA GLY A 24 6.67 -3.57 17.16
C GLY A 24 6.61 -2.66 15.95
N ALA A 25 6.03 -3.15 14.86
CA ALA A 25 5.62 -2.31 13.75
C ALA A 25 4.90 -1.08 14.31
N THR A 26 5.28 0.12 13.86
CA THR A 26 4.64 1.36 14.33
C THR A 26 3.40 1.71 13.53
N ALA A 27 3.10 0.95 12.47
CA ALA A 27 1.88 1.09 11.69
C ALA A 27 0.62 1.05 12.56
N TYR A 28 -0.40 1.76 12.11
CA TYR A 28 -1.55 2.20 12.91
C TYR A 28 -1.26 3.43 13.78
N HIS A 29 -0.84 4.53 13.16
CA HIS A 29 -0.64 5.81 13.83
C HIS A 29 -1.12 7.00 13.01
N THR A 30 -1.39 8.08 13.74
CA THR A 30 -1.83 9.35 13.18
C THR A 30 -0.64 10.11 12.61
N ILE A 31 -0.76 10.53 11.35
CA ILE A 31 0.14 11.50 10.71
C ILE A 31 -0.44 12.92 10.85
N THR A 32 0.39 13.84 11.32
CA THR A 32 0.17 15.29 11.31
C THR A 32 0.51 15.85 9.94
N VAL A 33 -0.51 16.04 9.10
CA VAL A 33 -0.33 16.58 7.74
C VAL A 33 0.23 18.02 7.76
N ASP A 34 1.56 18.15 7.64
CA ASP A 34 2.32 19.41 7.76
C ASP A 34 3.58 19.50 6.88
N GLY A 35 3.88 18.46 6.12
CA GLY A 35 5.00 18.36 5.19
C GLY A 35 6.31 17.89 5.84
N ASP A 36 6.28 17.31 7.04
CA ASP A 36 7.45 16.78 7.74
C ASP A 36 7.43 15.23 7.78
N THR A 37 8.43 14.61 7.15
CA THR A 37 8.48 13.14 7.08
C THR A 37 8.90 12.46 8.40
N SER A 38 9.22 13.21 9.45
CA SER A 38 9.82 12.65 10.68
C SER A 38 8.92 11.71 11.49
N GLU A 39 7.60 11.76 11.28
CA GLU A 39 6.63 10.85 11.90
C GLU A 39 6.33 9.60 11.06
N TRP A 40 6.78 9.57 9.80
CA TRP A 40 6.68 8.38 8.97
C TRP A 40 7.74 7.37 9.40
N SER A 41 7.27 6.17 9.67
CA SER A 41 8.11 5.03 10.00
C SER A 41 8.75 4.44 8.74
N PRO A 42 9.91 3.77 8.86
CA PRO A 42 10.40 2.91 7.80
C PRO A 42 9.36 1.90 7.29
N ASP A 43 8.46 1.42 8.16
CA ASP A 43 7.42 0.45 7.83
C ASP A 43 6.23 1.06 7.04
N ASP A 44 6.12 2.40 7.00
CA ASP A 44 5.11 3.12 6.20
C ASP A 44 5.60 3.40 4.78
N MET A 45 6.93 3.33 4.57
CA MET A 45 7.53 3.61 3.26
C MET A 45 7.31 2.41 2.35
N MET A 46 6.52 2.60 1.31
CA MET A 46 6.19 1.54 0.37
C MET A 46 7.40 1.26 -0.54
N GLU A 47 7.75 2.22 -1.39
CA GLU A 47 8.84 2.09 -2.37
C GLU A 47 9.32 3.48 -2.85
N THR A 48 10.52 3.52 -3.44
CA THR A 48 11.09 4.70 -4.11
C THR A 48 11.11 4.49 -5.62
N ASP A 49 10.60 5.45 -6.39
CA ASP A 49 10.73 5.47 -7.86
C ASP A 49 11.10 6.86 -8.37
N ASN A 50 12.04 6.93 -9.30
CA ASN A 50 12.59 8.19 -9.86
C ASN A 50 12.94 9.26 -8.80
N GLY A 51 13.34 8.82 -7.60
CA GLY A 51 13.69 9.68 -6.47
C GLY A 51 12.52 10.12 -5.58
N GLY A 52 11.27 9.81 -5.95
CA GLY A 52 10.10 10.03 -5.09
C GLY A 52 9.83 8.84 -4.18
N ASP A 53 9.50 9.11 -2.93
CA ASP A 53 9.24 8.08 -1.91
C ASP A 53 7.75 8.04 -1.59
N LEU A 54 7.07 6.92 -1.86
CA LEU A 54 5.67 6.74 -1.49
C LEU A 54 5.57 6.21 -0.06
N TYR A 55 4.75 6.85 0.76
CA TYR A 55 4.41 6.39 2.10
C TYR A 55 2.91 6.15 2.24
N ILE A 56 2.52 5.10 2.96
CA ILE A 56 1.13 4.81 3.30
C ILE A 56 1.09 4.34 4.75
N THR A 57 0.14 4.86 5.52
CA THR A 57 -0.21 4.32 6.84
C THR A 57 -1.66 4.64 7.17
N TRP A 58 -2.14 4.25 8.33
CA TRP A 58 -3.51 4.54 8.74
C TRP A 58 -3.67 4.65 10.25
N ASP A 59 -4.81 5.14 10.71
CA ASP A 59 -5.29 4.98 12.09
C ASP A 59 -6.77 4.56 12.13
N GLU A 60 -7.43 4.70 13.28
CA GLU A 60 -8.86 4.38 13.43
C GLU A 60 -9.79 5.19 12.51
N ASN A 61 -9.35 6.38 12.08
CA ASN A 61 -10.20 7.37 11.43
C ASN A 61 -9.80 7.65 9.97
N ASN A 62 -8.51 7.55 9.64
CA ASN A 62 -7.99 7.98 8.34
C ASN A 62 -7.00 6.99 7.73
N LEU A 63 -7.00 6.99 6.40
CA LEU A 63 -5.84 6.63 5.59
C LEU A 63 -4.92 7.85 5.47
N TYR A 64 -3.61 7.62 5.56
CA TYR A 64 -2.58 8.63 5.33
C TYR A 64 -1.72 8.23 4.15
N ILE A 65 -1.45 9.18 3.26
CA ILE A 65 -0.58 8.98 2.11
C ILE A 65 0.43 10.12 2.02
N GLY A 66 1.70 9.77 1.88
CA GLY A 66 2.82 10.69 1.74
C GLY A 66 3.53 10.48 0.41
N LEU A 67 4.04 11.56 -0.17
CA LEU A 67 5.00 11.53 -1.26
C LEU A 67 6.17 12.45 -0.92
N GLY A 68 7.32 11.86 -0.61
CA GLY A 68 8.55 12.58 -0.32
C GLY A 68 9.39 12.82 -1.57
N ASN A 69 10.24 13.85 -1.52
CA ASN A 69 11.25 14.15 -2.53
C ASN A 69 10.72 14.48 -3.93
N VAL A 70 9.46 14.94 -4.03
CA VAL A 70 8.83 15.38 -5.30
C VAL A 70 8.23 16.78 -5.13
N ASN A 71 8.59 17.71 -6.00
CA ASN A 71 7.96 19.03 -6.05
C ASN A 71 6.66 18.93 -6.87
N VAL A 72 5.59 18.44 -6.25
CA VAL A 72 4.28 18.31 -6.91
C VAL A 72 3.77 19.66 -7.42
N ASP A 73 4.11 20.76 -6.76
CA ASP A 73 3.65 22.10 -7.15
C ASP A 73 4.16 22.58 -8.53
N ASP A 74 5.29 22.07 -9.02
CA ASP A 74 5.83 22.46 -10.34
C ASP A 74 6.14 21.28 -11.29
N ASP A 75 6.43 20.09 -10.75
CA ASP A 75 7.03 19.01 -11.53
C ASP A 75 5.98 18.12 -12.24
N GLY A 76 4.71 18.18 -11.82
CA GLY A 76 3.65 17.36 -12.41
C GLY A 76 2.45 17.12 -11.51
N VAL A 77 1.70 16.07 -11.81
CA VAL A 77 0.46 15.70 -11.11
C VAL A 77 0.62 14.33 -10.47
N PHE A 78 0.36 14.26 -9.16
CA PHE A 78 0.37 13.01 -8.42
C PHE A 78 -1.03 12.39 -8.38
N PHE A 79 -1.14 11.16 -8.86
CA PHE A 79 -2.38 10.40 -8.86
C PHE A 79 -2.28 9.17 -7.97
N ILE A 80 -3.36 8.89 -7.24
CA ILE A 80 -3.54 7.64 -6.52
C ILE A 80 -4.96 7.15 -6.79
N TYR A 81 -5.12 5.86 -7.05
CA TYR A 81 -6.40 5.18 -7.22
C TYR A 81 -6.56 4.13 -6.13
N LEU A 82 -7.79 3.97 -5.68
CA LEU A 82 -8.15 3.11 -4.55
C LEU A 82 -9.35 2.25 -4.95
N ASP A 83 -9.30 0.97 -4.60
CA ASP A 83 -10.43 0.06 -4.66
C ASP A 83 -10.72 -0.49 -3.26
N THR A 84 -11.98 -0.40 -2.87
CA THR A 84 -12.47 -0.78 -1.55
C THR A 84 -13.67 -1.72 -1.63
N THR A 85 -14.32 -1.81 -2.80
CA THR A 85 -15.54 -2.57 -3.02
C THR A 85 -15.62 -3.07 -4.45
N THR A 86 -16.39 -4.13 -4.68
CA THR A 86 -16.63 -4.57 -6.07
C THR A 86 -17.34 -3.49 -6.87
N GLY A 87 -16.69 -2.96 -7.90
CA GLY A 87 -17.22 -1.83 -8.64
C GLY A 87 -16.14 -1.12 -9.44
N GLY A 88 -16.27 0.19 -9.59
CA GLY A 88 -15.19 1.02 -10.12
C GLY A 88 -14.91 1.01 -11.63
N SER A 89 -13.76 1.57 -11.97
CA SER A 89 -13.25 1.73 -13.33
C SER A 89 -11.80 1.26 -13.43
N THR A 90 -11.50 0.46 -14.45
CA THR A 90 -10.10 0.11 -14.82
C THR A 90 -9.42 1.18 -15.66
N THR A 91 -10.05 2.37 -15.79
CA THR A 91 -9.51 3.51 -16.55
C THR A 91 -9.41 4.71 -15.62
N SER A 92 -8.23 5.34 -15.60
CA SER A 92 -7.97 6.55 -14.82
C SER A 92 -8.86 7.72 -15.26
N MET A 93 -8.94 8.77 -14.45
CA MET A 93 -9.47 10.05 -14.89
C MET A 93 -8.71 10.55 -16.13
N THR A 94 -9.44 11.21 -17.04
CA THR A 94 -8.83 11.86 -18.20
C THR A 94 -8.11 13.13 -17.79
N TRP A 95 -6.78 13.12 -17.89
CA TRP A 95 -5.92 14.28 -17.66
C TRP A 95 -4.78 14.28 -18.68
N ASN A 96 -4.97 14.99 -19.80
CA ASN A 96 -4.13 14.90 -21.00
C ASN A 96 -4.02 13.50 -21.63
N GLY A 97 -4.87 12.56 -21.19
CA GLY A 97 -4.86 11.17 -21.58
C GLY A 97 -5.50 10.31 -20.48
N THR A 98 -5.52 9.00 -20.68
CA THR A 98 -5.99 8.03 -19.69
C THR A 98 -4.99 6.88 -19.57
N HIS A 99 -4.94 6.26 -18.40
CA HIS A 99 -4.14 5.07 -18.11
C HIS A 99 -5.06 3.89 -17.80
N THR A 100 -4.58 2.67 -18.01
CA THR A 100 -5.27 1.45 -17.57
C THR A 100 -4.82 1.10 -16.16
N LEU A 101 -5.76 0.97 -15.24
CA LEU A 101 -5.55 0.62 -13.84
C LEU A 101 -5.56 -0.91 -13.65
N PRO A 102 -4.83 -1.43 -12.64
CA PRO A 102 -4.70 -2.87 -12.39
C PRO A 102 -5.94 -3.47 -11.70
N PHE A 103 -6.84 -2.61 -11.23
CA PHE A 103 -8.11 -2.95 -10.60
C PHE A 103 -9.18 -1.95 -11.01
N ALA A 104 -10.43 -2.27 -10.72
CA ALA A 104 -11.54 -1.39 -11.01
C ALA A 104 -11.73 -0.41 -9.83
N ALA A 105 -11.07 0.75 -9.93
CA ALA A 105 -10.98 1.72 -8.85
C ALA A 105 -12.32 2.39 -8.55
N ASP A 106 -12.71 2.43 -7.28
CA ASP A 106 -13.89 3.15 -6.79
C ASP A 106 -13.58 4.63 -6.55
N TYR A 107 -12.36 4.91 -6.07
CA TYR A 107 -11.92 6.23 -5.66
C TYR A 107 -10.56 6.57 -6.23
N GLY A 108 -10.20 7.84 -6.16
CA GLY A 108 -8.86 8.28 -6.43
C GLY A 108 -8.62 9.71 -5.97
N MET A 109 -7.43 10.21 -6.27
CA MET A 109 -7.04 11.59 -6.04
C MET A 109 -6.11 12.06 -7.14
N ALA A 110 -6.15 13.36 -7.37
CA ALA A 110 -5.22 14.08 -8.24
C ALA A 110 -4.71 15.27 -7.45
N VAL A 111 -3.40 15.35 -7.22
CA VAL A 111 -2.71 16.48 -6.61
C VAL A 111 -1.90 17.17 -7.69
N ASP A 112 -2.36 18.35 -8.08
CA ASP A 112 -1.74 19.21 -9.08
C ASP A 112 -1.21 20.49 -8.41
N ALA A 113 -0.47 21.28 -9.19
CA ALA A 113 0.06 22.59 -8.86
C ALA A 113 -0.98 23.55 -8.23
N ASP A 114 -0.49 24.58 -7.55
CA ASP A 114 -1.29 25.67 -6.98
C ASP A 114 -2.33 25.19 -5.94
N ASN A 115 -2.03 24.12 -5.20
CA ASN A 115 -2.96 23.45 -4.27
C ASN A 115 -4.26 22.92 -4.95
N ASN A 116 -4.22 22.67 -6.26
CA ASN A 116 -5.33 22.08 -6.98
C ASN A 116 -5.40 20.57 -6.73
N ILE A 117 -6.14 20.19 -5.69
CA ILE A 117 -6.34 18.78 -5.34
C ILE A 117 -7.81 18.38 -5.46
N GLY A 118 -8.05 17.20 -6.02
CA GLY A 118 -9.37 16.62 -6.19
C GLY A 118 -9.50 15.28 -5.50
N TRP A 119 -10.65 15.05 -4.87
CA TRP A 119 -11.09 13.72 -4.49
C TRP A 119 -11.97 13.14 -5.58
N LEU A 120 -11.57 12.00 -6.14
CA LEU A 120 -12.24 11.36 -7.25
C LEU A 120 -13.12 10.23 -6.74
N SER A 121 -14.37 10.19 -7.22
CA SER A 121 -15.28 9.07 -6.97
C SER A 121 -15.85 8.57 -8.30
N TRP A 122 -15.81 7.25 -8.52
CA TRP A 122 -16.36 6.65 -9.72
C TRP A 122 -17.89 6.65 -9.68
N ASN A 123 -18.50 7.18 -10.75
CA ASN A 123 -19.95 7.19 -10.93
C ASN A 123 -20.35 6.18 -12.01
N SER A 124 -20.82 5.02 -11.58
CA SER A 124 -21.25 3.94 -12.48
C SER A 124 -22.53 4.29 -13.27
N GLY A 125 -23.31 5.29 -12.84
CA GLY A 125 -24.51 5.74 -13.55
C GLY A 125 -24.18 6.56 -14.80
N THR A 126 -23.06 7.29 -14.79
CA THR A 126 -22.59 8.11 -15.91
C THR A 126 -21.33 7.57 -16.57
N SER A 127 -20.73 6.51 -16.01
CA SER A 127 -19.43 5.96 -16.39
C SER A 127 -18.33 7.03 -16.43
N SER A 128 -18.27 7.84 -15.37
CA SER A 128 -17.32 8.95 -15.26
C SER A 128 -16.77 9.10 -13.85
N TRP A 129 -15.61 9.73 -13.75
CA TRP A 129 -15.05 10.19 -12.48
C TRP A 129 -15.65 11.54 -12.09
N ASP A 130 -16.23 11.62 -10.89
CA ASP A 130 -16.70 12.88 -10.31
C ASP A 130 -15.55 13.55 -9.53
N TRP A 131 -15.32 14.84 -9.80
CA TRP A 131 -14.34 15.66 -9.07
C TRP A 131 -15.00 16.33 -7.87
N ASN A 132 -14.56 15.96 -6.68
CA ASN A 132 -15.10 16.44 -5.42
C ASN A 132 -14.07 17.28 -4.64
N ALA A 133 -14.58 18.05 -3.69
CA ALA A 133 -13.72 18.72 -2.71
C ALA A 133 -12.94 17.69 -1.88
N TRP A 134 -11.70 18.03 -1.54
CA TRP A 134 -10.84 17.19 -0.72
C TRP A 134 -11.48 16.93 0.66
N PRO A 135 -11.59 15.66 1.11
CA PRO A 135 -12.35 15.30 2.31
C PRO A 135 -11.57 15.44 3.63
N GLY A 136 -10.24 15.50 3.59
CA GLY A 136 -9.40 15.51 4.79
C GLY A 136 -8.43 16.67 4.86
N SER A 137 -7.29 16.44 5.50
CA SER A 137 -6.18 17.39 5.58
C SER A 137 -5.22 17.16 4.41
N LYS A 138 -4.48 18.20 4.04
CA LYS A 138 -3.50 18.16 2.96
C LYS A 138 -2.35 19.12 3.22
N TYR A 139 -1.17 18.72 2.78
CA TYR A 139 0.00 19.56 2.56
C TYR A 139 0.56 19.15 1.20
N VAL A 140 0.73 20.10 0.28
CA VAL A 140 1.26 19.82 -1.06
C VAL A 140 2.71 20.24 -1.12
N GLY A 141 3.56 19.32 -1.53
CA GLY A 141 5.00 19.54 -1.66
C GLY A 141 5.31 20.55 -2.77
N TRP A 142 6.25 21.45 -2.48
CA TRP A 142 6.68 22.53 -3.35
C TRP A 142 8.23 22.62 -3.37
N SER A 143 8.80 23.49 -4.20
CA SER A 143 10.27 23.57 -4.40
C SER A 143 11.11 23.80 -3.13
N GLY A 144 10.55 24.39 -2.07
CA GLY A 144 11.22 24.59 -0.77
C GLY A 144 10.91 23.52 0.29
N ASN A 145 9.88 22.69 0.06
CA ASN A 145 9.60 21.49 0.84
C ASN A 145 8.91 20.46 -0.05
N GLN A 146 9.65 19.47 -0.55
CA GLN A 146 9.19 18.50 -1.55
C GLN A 146 8.42 17.32 -0.95
N THR A 147 7.74 17.54 0.18
CA THR A 147 6.93 16.54 0.86
C THR A 147 5.47 16.87 0.66
N THR A 148 4.71 15.94 0.11
CA THR A 148 3.24 15.97 0.08
C THR A 148 2.71 15.01 1.12
N GLU A 149 1.70 15.42 1.89
CA GLU A 149 1.02 14.60 2.89
C GLU A 149 -0.48 14.80 2.80
N LEU A 150 -1.21 13.71 2.91
CA LEU A 150 -2.63 13.65 2.70
C LEU A 150 -3.27 12.79 3.77
N SER A 151 -4.41 13.23 4.30
CA SER A 151 -5.30 12.37 5.07
C SER A 151 -6.64 12.22 4.37
N VAL A 152 -7.18 11.01 4.39
CA VAL A 152 -8.49 10.67 3.84
C VAL A 152 -9.29 9.96 4.92
N PRO A 153 -10.40 10.56 5.40
CA PRO A 153 -11.26 9.88 6.37
C PRO A 153 -11.84 8.60 5.80
N TRP A 154 -11.83 7.51 6.57
CA TRP A 154 -12.39 6.22 6.14
C TRP A 154 -13.85 6.32 5.69
N THR A 155 -14.61 7.21 6.33
CA THR A 155 -16.01 7.50 5.98
C THR A 155 -16.20 8.04 4.55
N SER A 156 -15.16 8.59 3.94
CA SER A 156 -15.18 9.07 2.54
C SER A 156 -15.02 7.94 1.52
N MET A 157 -14.60 6.75 1.98
CA MET A 157 -14.32 5.57 1.15
C MET A 157 -15.23 4.38 1.53
N GLY A 158 -16.37 4.64 2.18
CA GLY A 158 -17.28 3.58 2.61
C GLY A 158 -16.82 2.78 3.84
N SER A 159 -15.77 3.24 4.53
CA SER A 159 -15.21 2.63 5.75
C SER A 159 -14.82 1.15 5.58
N PRO A 160 -13.92 0.81 4.64
CA PRO A 160 -13.45 -0.56 4.48
C PRO A 160 -12.72 -1.03 5.74
N THR A 161 -12.88 -2.30 6.12
CA THR A 161 -12.13 -2.91 7.22
C THR A 161 -10.93 -3.74 6.73
N GLY A 162 -10.72 -3.77 5.42
CA GLY A 162 -9.70 -4.56 4.72
C GLY A 162 -9.98 -4.61 3.21
N ASN A 163 -9.16 -5.34 2.47
CA ASN A 163 -9.19 -5.42 0.99
C ASN A 163 -9.10 -4.06 0.30
N LEU A 164 -8.21 -3.20 0.79
CA LEU A 164 -7.87 -1.96 0.10
C LEU A 164 -6.79 -2.25 -0.95
N TYR A 165 -7.04 -1.84 -2.18
CA TYR A 165 -6.03 -1.84 -3.24
C TYR A 165 -5.58 -0.42 -3.54
N VAL A 166 -4.28 -0.23 -3.77
CA VAL A 166 -3.70 1.09 -4.03
C VAL A 166 -2.77 1.03 -5.24
N MET A 167 -2.96 1.97 -6.16
CA MET A 167 -2.05 2.21 -7.28
C MET A 167 -1.77 3.71 -7.38
N ALA A 168 -0.49 4.09 -7.43
CA ALA A 168 -0.08 5.49 -7.47
C ALA A 168 0.89 5.76 -8.62
N PHE A 169 0.84 6.94 -9.20
CA PHE A 169 1.79 7.37 -10.23
C PHE A 169 1.95 8.88 -10.27
N PHE A 170 3.11 9.32 -10.75
CA PHE A 170 3.41 10.73 -11.01
C PHE A 170 3.47 10.98 -12.52
N GLN A 171 2.71 11.96 -12.98
CA GLN A 171 2.54 12.31 -14.40
C GLN A 171 3.10 13.70 -14.67
N ASN A 172 3.71 13.92 -15.84
CA ASN A 172 4.18 15.25 -16.23
C ASN A 172 3.07 16.31 -16.24
N GLN A 173 3.48 17.57 -16.03
CA GLN A 173 2.63 18.72 -16.29
C GLN A 173 2.30 18.83 -17.79
N GLY A 174 1.01 18.84 -18.13
CA GLY A 174 0.54 19.19 -19.49
C GLY A 174 0.58 18.08 -20.54
N ASP A 175 1.08 16.89 -20.22
CA ASP A 175 0.91 15.67 -21.02
C ASP A 175 0.56 14.46 -20.14
N ASN A 176 0.53 13.25 -20.70
CA ASN A 176 0.21 12.01 -19.99
C ASN A 176 1.41 11.05 -19.84
N GLY A 177 2.64 11.56 -19.93
CA GLY A 177 3.83 10.78 -19.62
C GLY A 177 3.95 10.54 -18.12
N VAL A 178 4.00 9.28 -17.72
CA VAL A 178 4.24 8.87 -16.33
C VAL A 178 5.75 8.78 -16.10
N THR A 179 6.24 9.47 -15.07
CA THR A 179 7.68 9.55 -14.73
C THR A 179 8.05 8.73 -13.51
N ALA A 180 7.07 8.35 -12.69
CA ALA A 180 7.24 7.43 -11.57
C ALA A 180 5.93 6.67 -11.33
N SER A 181 6.02 5.42 -10.89
CA SER A 181 4.85 4.62 -10.53
C SER A 181 5.12 3.70 -9.35
N TRP A 182 4.10 3.51 -8.53
CA TRP A 182 4.14 2.69 -7.32
C TRP A 182 2.92 1.79 -7.28
N PRO A 183 3.07 0.45 -7.32
CA PRO A 183 4.34 -0.30 -7.25
C PRO A 183 5.30 -0.11 -8.45
N THR A 184 6.61 -0.13 -8.20
CA THR A 184 7.73 0.04 -9.17
C THR A 184 7.83 -1.01 -10.29
N PRO A 185 7.25 -2.22 -10.19
CA PRO A 185 7.14 -3.11 -11.35
C PRO A 185 6.22 -2.59 -12.45
N ASN A 186 5.38 -1.58 -12.17
CA ASN A 186 4.57 -0.93 -13.19
C ASN A 186 5.41 -0.04 -14.11
N PRO A 187 4.92 0.21 -15.34
CA PRO A 187 5.64 1.07 -16.28
C PRO A 187 5.54 2.56 -15.93
N ALA A 188 6.67 3.26 -16.10
CA ALA A 188 6.78 4.72 -16.08
C ALA A 188 7.66 5.17 -17.27
N ASN A 189 7.20 4.93 -18.50
CA ASN A 189 7.99 5.10 -19.71
C ASN A 189 8.11 6.56 -20.17
N ASN A 190 7.40 7.47 -19.51
CA ASN A 190 7.31 8.87 -19.88
C ASN A 190 6.93 9.06 -21.37
N SER A 191 6.04 8.21 -21.88
CA SER A 191 5.72 8.13 -23.32
C SER A 191 4.27 7.80 -23.62
N GLY A 192 3.35 8.59 -23.08
CA GLY A 192 1.91 8.44 -23.30
C GLY A 192 1.23 7.50 -22.30
N SER A 193 0.10 6.92 -22.70
CA SER A 193 -0.73 6.08 -21.84
C SER A 193 -0.01 4.81 -21.40
N GLU A 194 -0.12 4.52 -20.11
CA GLU A 194 0.45 3.34 -19.48
C GLU A 194 -0.64 2.30 -19.15
N THR A 195 -0.22 1.04 -19.11
CA THR A 195 -1.03 -0.07 -18.59
C THR A 195 -0.39 -0.58 -17.32
N PHE A 196 -1.02 -0.31 -16.19
CA PHE A 196 -0.58 -0.78 -14.88
C PHE A 196 -1.16 -2.17 -14.59
N THR A 197 -0.35 -3.03 -13.98
CA THR A 197 -0.70 -4.43 -13.70
C THR A 197 -0.48 -4.84 -12.25
N HIS A 198 0.13 -3.99 -11.42
CA HIS A 198 0.41 -4.26 -10.01
C HIS A 198 -0.25 -3.21 -9.13
N ALA A 199 -0.69 -3.62 -7.95
CA ALA A 199 -1.20 -2.75 -6.89
C ALA A 199 -0.69 -3.24 -5.54
N TYR A 200 -0.61 -2.34 -4.56
CA TYR A 200 -0.50 -2.75 -3.16
C TYR A 200 -1.86 -3.27 -2.69
N HIS A 201 -1.87 -4.41 -2.01
CA HIS A 201 -3.06 -4.96 -1.39
C HIS A 201 -2.91 -5.03 0.13
N PHE A 202 -3.86 -4.40 0.81
CA PHE A 202 -3.99 -4.42 2.27
C PHE A 202 -5.19 -5.28 2.66
N PRO A 203 -4.99 -6.58 2.98
CA PRO A 203 -6.09 -7.49 3.31
C PRO A 203 -6.78 -7.13 4.62
N SER A 204 -6.09 -6.41 5.52
CA SER A 204 -6.63 -5.92 6.79
C SER A 204 -6.05 -4.55 7.12
N LEU A 205 -6.88 -3.65 7.67
CA LEU A 205 -6.53 -2.28 8.05
C LEU A 205 -6.63 -2.13 9.58
N VAL A 206 -5.85 -2.92 10.31
CA VAL A 206 -5.85 -2.99 11.77
C VAL A 206 -4.49 -2.66 12.35
N ASP A 207 -4.44 -2.48 13.66
CA ASP A 207 -3.20 -2.32 14.41
C ASP A 207 -2.27 -3.54 14.28
N GLY A 208 -0.96 -3.28 14.21
CA GLY A 208 0.08 -4.30 14.13
C GLY A 208 0.33 -4.92 12.75
N ILE A 209 -0.23 -4.36 11.67
CA ILE A 209 0.09 -4.73 10.28
C ILE A 209 0.90 -3.61 9.64
N SER A 210 2.13 -3.88 9.24
CA SER A 210 2.96 -2.92 8.51
C SER A 210 2.46 -2.70 7.08
N PRO A 211 2.33 -1.46 6.60
CA PRO A 211 1.96 -1.14 5.22
C PRO A 211 2.95 -1.72 4.21
N ASP A 212 4.25 -1.64 4.48
CA ASP A 212 5.31 -2.20 3.61
C ASP A 212 5.27 -3.74 3.49
N ALA A 213 4.57 -4.43 4.40
CA ALA A 213 4.28 -5.85 4.30
C ALA A 213 3.09 -6.17 3.35
N SER A 214 2.56 -5.16 2.66
CA SER A 214 1.53 -5.35 1.63
C SER A 214 1.95 -6.37 0.57
N VAL A 215 0.98 -7.12 0.06
CA VAL A 215 1.20 -8.08 -1.02
C VAL A 215 1.09 -7.34 -2.35
N LEU A 216 2.04 -7.54 -3.25
CA LEU A 216 1.87 -7.12 -4.63
C LEU A 216 0.78 -7.98 -5.28
N ALA A 217 -0.29 -7.31 -5.68
CA ALA A 217 -1.48 -7.91 -6.24
C ALA A 217 -1.33 -8.16 -7.75
N ASP A 218 -0.54 -9.15 -8.15
CA ASP A 218 -0.26 -9.47 -9.56
C ASP A 218 -0.43 -10.95 -9.93
N HIS A 219 -0.41 -11.88 -8.96
CA HIS A 219 -0.64 -13.31 -9.18
C HIS A 219 -1.17 -14.03 -7.94
N VAL A 220 -1.74 -15.23 -8.15
CA VAL A 220 -2.10 -16.15 -7.06
C VAL A 220 -0.84 -16.61 -6.34
N VAL A 221 -0.82 -16.51 -5.02
CA VAL A 221 0.31 -16.90 -4.15
C VAL A 221 -0.04 -18.13 -3.31
N ILE A 222 0.99 -18.81 -2.80
CA ILE A 222 0.83 -19.80 -1.73
C ILE A 222 0.80 -19.06 -0.41
N ASN A 223 -0.35 -19.10 0.28
CA ASN A 223 -0.53 -18.45 1.58
C ASN A 223 -0.05 -19.33 2.73
N GLU A 224 -0.40 -20.63 2.71
CA GLU A 224 0.02 -21.58 3.73
C GLU A 224 0.51 -22.88 3.08
N PHE A 225 1.56 -23.46 3.68
CA PHE A 225 2.04 -24.79 3.36
C PHE A 225 2.28 -25.58 4.64
N ASN A 226 1.47 -26.62 4.86
CA ASN A 226 1.68 -27.55 5.96
C ASN A 226 2.03 -28.94 5.42
N ALA A 227 3.25 -29.39 5.68
CA ALA A 227 3.73 -30.73 5.33
C ALA A 227 3.71 -31.71 6.51
N LYS A 228 3.05 -31.37 7.63
CA LYS A 228 3.02 -32.23 8.83
C LYS A 228 1.61 -32.39 9.38
N GLY A 229 1.20 -33.65 9.55
CA GLY A 229 -0.12 -33.97 10.09
C GLY A 229 -1.17 -33.92 8.99
N ALA A 230 -2.16 -33.02 9.12
CA ALA A 230 -3.11 -32.77 8.04
C ALA A 230 -2.43 -31.86 7.00
N GLU A 231 -1.85 -32.51 5.99
CA GLU A 231 -1.15 -31.86 4.89
C GLU A 231 -2.12 -31.01 4.08
N HIS A 232 -1.74 -29.75 3.83
CA HIS A 232 -2.50 -28.87 2.97
C HIS A 232 -1.62 -27.76 2.39
N ILE A 233 -2.07 -27.23 1.26
CA ILE A 233 -1.59 -25.98 0.66
C ILE A 233 -2.79 -25.06 0.57
N GLU A 234 -2.65 -23.83 1.05
CA GLU A 234 -3.64 -22.78 0.86
C GLU A 234 -3.16 -21.83 -0.23
N LEU A 235 -3.99 -21.64 -1.25
CA LEU A 235 -3.76 -20.64 -2.29
C LEU A 235 -4.56 -19.38 -1.96
N TYR A 236 -3.96 -18.23 -2.20
CA TYR A 236 -4.60 -16.94 -2.04
C TYR A 236 -4.48 -16.15 -3.33
N ASN A 237 -5.59 -15.55 -3.76
CA ASN A 237 -5.60 -14.60 -4.85
C ASN A 237 -5.58 -13.17 -4.27
N PRO A 238 -4.42 -12.52 -4.19
CA PRO A 238 -4.31 -11.14 -3.75
C PRO A 238 -4.71 -10.15 -4.85
N THR A 239 -5.19 -10.59 -6.03
CA THR A 239 -5.58 -9.66 -7.09
C THR A 239 -7.03 -9.20 -6.92
N ALA A 240 -7.35 -8.02 -7.44
CA ALA A 240 -8.71 -7.47 -7.36
C ALA A 240 -9.73 -8.18 -8.27
N SER A 241 -9.28 -9.15 -9.08
CA SER A 241 -10.13 -9.89 -10.02
C SER A 241 -10.07 -11.38 -9.76
N ALA A 242 -11.18 -12.06 -10.03
CA ALA A 242 -11.23 -13.50 -9.89
C ALA A 242 -10.28 -14.18 -10.89
N VAL A 243 -9.48 -15.14 -10.43
CA VAL A 243 -8.51 -15.88 -11.25
C VAL A 243 -9.02 -17.28 -11.52
N ASP A 244 -9.24 -17.60 -12.79
CA ASP A 244 -9.59 -18.96 -13.24
C ASP A 244 -8.37 -19.87 -13.13
N LEU A 245 -8.49 -20.90 -12.29
CA LEU A 245 -7.46 -21.90 -12.07
C LEU A 245 -7.51 -23.05 -13.08
N THR A 246 -8.44 -23.04 -14.04
CA THR A 246 -8.59 -24.11 -15.01
C THR A 246 -7.29 -24.31 -15.80
N GLY A 247 -6.72 -25.51 -15.69
CA GLY A 247 -5.46 -25.88 -16.35
C GLY A 247 -4.21 -25.63 -15.52
N TRP A 248 -4.34 -25.03 -14.33
CA TRP A 248 -3.27 -24.98 -13.33
C TRP A 248 -3.17 -26.34 -12.62
N TYR A 249 -1.99 -26.63 -12.05
CA TYR A 249 -1.75 -27.83 -11.26
C TYR A 249 -0.72 -27.57 -10.17
N LEU A 250 -0.84 -28.29 -9.05
CA LEU A 250 0.20 -28.40 -8.03
C LEU A 250 1.02 -29.67 -8.31
N SER A 251 2.34 -29.63 -8.10
CA SER A 251 3.21 -30.79 -8.24
C SER A 251 4.30 -30.79 -7.18
N ASP A 252 4.55 -31.97 -6.61
CA ASP A 252 5.66 -32.25 -5.70
C ASP A 252 6.87 -32.88 -6.41
N GLY A 253 6.80 -33.02 -7.75
CA GLY A 253 7.81 -33.69 -8.57
C GLY A 253 7.56 -35.17 -8.83
N GLU A 254 6.61 -35.81 -8.13
CA GLU A 254 6.23 -37.22 -8.30
C GLU A 254 4.78 -37.38 -8.77
N GLY A 255 3.93 -36.39 -8.50
CA GLY A 255 2.54 -36.34 -8.94
C GLY A 255 2.07 -34.93 -9.31
N THR A 256 0.83 -34.85 -9.81
CA THR A 256 0.17 -33.57 -10.12
C THR A 256 -1.29 -33.60 -9.67
N ASP A 257 -1.73 -32.54 -8.98
CA ASP A 257 -3.13 -32.28 -8.68
C ASP A 257 -3.63 -31.12 -9.53
N ASN A 258 -4.59 -31.40 -10.42
CA ASN A 258 -5.17 -30.37 -11.29
C ASN A 258 -6.12 -29.48 -10.49
N LEU A 259 -5.99 -28.17 -10.70
CA LEU A 259 -6.87 -27.17 -10.14
C LEU A 259 -7.98 -26.82 -11.14
N SER A 260 -9.11 -26.36 -10.61
CA SER A 260 -10.25 -25.89 -11.39
C SER A 260 -11.08 -24.94 -10.54
N GLY A 261 -11.94 -24.15 -11.18
CA GLY A 261 -12.73 -23.12 -10.48
C GLY A 261 -12.01 -21.78 -10.47
N SER A 262 -12.52 -20.85 -9.68
CA SER A 262 -11.99 -19.50 -9.57
C SER A 262 -11.64 -19.17 -8.14
N LEU A 263 -10.50 -18.50 -7.93
CA LEU A 263 -10.17 -17.80 -6.69
C LEU A 263 -10.60 -16.35 -6.77
#